data_AF-A0A1H2HSE1-F1
#
_entry.id   AF-A0A1H2HSE1-F1
#
_cell.length_a   1.000
_cell.length_b   1.000
_cell.length_c   1.000
_cell.angle_alpha   90.00
_cell.angle_beta   90.00
_cell.angle_gamma   90.00
#
_symmetry.space_group_name_H-M   'P 1'
#
loop_
_entity.id
_entity.type
_entity.pdbx_description
1 polymer ?
#
loop_
_entity_poly.entity_id
_entity_poly.type
_entity_poly.pdbx_seq_one_letter_code
_entity_poly.pdbx_strand_id
1 'polypeptide(L)'
;QLNKHAGSVFCYLQKSGGIKPSPPKRSVRDLSLLEREEISRGLSANLSFRAIARNLNRATSTVSREINRNGGLSKYRAVAADRRAWVKAKRPKTCKPNDDANLRAIVSDKLASQWSPEQVAGWLKQTYPEASAMHISHETIYKTLFIQSRGALKKELLRQLRTQRVMRQSRHFNTKGNARGGIIDAVSIHDRPQEVNDRIIPGHWEGDLICGTQKSYIATLVERSSRYTLLVKLTGNDTHAVVSAITQKVIELPQQLKKSLTWDRGMELAQHKLFTIDTDIKVYFCDPKSPWQKGTNENTNKLLRQYMPKKTDLSVYSQEQLDMMAEELNDRPRKTLNFLSPSQKISAVLQ
;
A
#
# COMPACT_ATOMS: atom_id res chain seq x y z
N GLN A 1 -13.39 26.01 21.24
CA GLN A 1 -12.67 25.50 20.04
C GLN A 1 -11.25 25.15 20.46
N LEU A 2 -10.86 23.88 20.37
CA LEU A 2 -9.55 23.42 20.84
C LEU A 2 -8.48 23.71 19.76
N ASN A 3 -7.72 24.78 19.98
CA ASN A 3 -6.50 25.12 19.25
C ASN A 3 -5.39 24.12 19.58
N LYS A 4 -5.42 22.92 18.99
CA LYS A 4 -4.31 21.97 19.13
C LYS A 4 -3.84 21.51 17.76
N HIS A 5 -2.53 21.66 17.52
CA HIS A 5 -1.84 21.21 16.31
C HIS A 5 -2.22 19.77 15.94
N ALA A 6 -2.35 19.44 14.65
CA ALA A 6 -2.72 18.10 14.19
C ALA A 6 -1.83 16.96 14.76
N GLY A 7 -0.57 17.25 15.11
CA GLY A 7 0.31 16.29 15.80
C GLY A 7 -0.15 15.90 17.21
N SER A 8 -0.94 16.75 17.88
CA SER A 8 -1.41 16.53 19.25
C SER A 8 -2.47 15.43 19.35
N VAL A 9 -3.37 15.32 18.36
CA VAL A 9 -4.44 14.30 18.36
C VAL A 9 -3.85 12.92 18.08
N PHE A 10 -2.86 12.82 17.18
CA PHE A 10 -2.12 11.58 16.95
C PHE A 10 -1.34 11.15 18.20
N CYS A 11 -0.55 12.06 18.78
CA CYS A 11 0.19 11.77 20.01
C CYS A 11 -0.76 11.41 21.17
N TYR A 12 -1.91 12.08 21.26
CA TYR A 12 -2.91 11.77 22.28
C TYR A 12 -3.52 10.38 22.07
N LEU A 13 -4.01 10.06 20.86
CA LEU A 13 -4.56 8.74 20.52
C LEU A 13 -3.52 7.62 20.65
N GLN A 14 -2.26 7.88 20.30
CA GLN A 14 -1.17 6.92 20.48
C GLN A 14 -0.87 6.68 21.96
N LYS A 15 -0.89 7.74 22.79
CA LYS A 15 -0.70 7.64 24.25
C LYS A 15 -1.90 7.02 24.96
N SER A 16 -3.12 7.28 24.50
CA SER A 16 -4.38 6.83 25.13
C SER A 16 -4.88 5.47 24.61
N GLY A 17 -4.14 4.82 23.71
CA GLY A 17 -4.53 3.53 23.15
C GLY A 17 -5.69 3.61 22.14
N GLY A 18 -5.96 4.79 21.60
CA GLY A 18 -7.00 5.06 20.61
C GLY A 18 -8.32 5.53 21.22
N ILE A 19 -9.41 5.36 20.46
CA ILE A 19 -10.77 5.67 20.91
C ILE A 19 -11.30 4.44 21.63
N LYS A 20 -11.66 4.58 22.91
CA LYS A 20 -12.26 3.49 23.70
C LYS A 20 -13.55 3.03 23.02
N PRO A 21 -13.70 1.74 22.67
CA PRO A 21 -14.94 1.25 22.09
C PRO A 21 -16.08 1.39 23.10
N SER A 22 -17.30 1.64 22.60
CA SER A 22 -18.48 1.62 23.43
C SER A 22 -18.60 0.28 24.16
N PRO A 23 -19.04 0.27 25.43
CA PRO A 23 -19.23 -0.98 26.16
C PRO A 23 -20.24 -1.86 25.41
N PRO A 24 -19.99 -3.17 25.33
CA PRO A 24 -20.86 -4.07 24.59
C PRO A 24 -22.24 -4.11 25.27
N LYS A 25 -23.29 -3.94 24.47
CA LYS A 25 -24.69 -4.04 24.92
C LYS A 25 -25.30 -5.32 24.37
N ARG A 26 -26.09 -6.01 25.21
CA ARG A 26 -26.86 -7.18 24.77
C ARG A 26 -28.09 -6.75 24.00
N SER A 27 -28.51 -7.60 23.07
CA SER A 27 -29.83 -7.47 22.46
C SER A 27 -30.92 -7.78 23.50
N VAL A 28 -32.05 -7.09 23.43
CA VAL A 28 -33.24 -7.36 24.26
C VAL A 28 -33.79 -8.78 24.02
N ARG A 29 -33.46 -9.37 22.86
CA ARG A 29 -33.83 -10.74 22.49
C ARG A 29 -32.97 -11.80 23.18
N ASP A 30 -31.79 -11.44 23.69
CA ASP A 30 -30.92 -12.36 24.41
C ASP A 30 -31.27 -12.38 25.90
N LEU A 31 -31.13 -13.54 26.53
CA LEU A 31 -31.30 -13.65 27.99
C LEU A 31 -30.24 -12.78 28.71
N SER A 32 -30.67 -12.08 29.74
CA SER A 32 -29.83 -11.39 30.72
C SER A 32 -29.22 -12.36 31.73
N LEU A 33 -28.33 -11.87 32.60
CA LEU A 33 -27.81 -12.68 33.70
C LEU A 33 -28.93 -13.03 34.70
N LEU A 34 -29.77 -12.06 35.06
CA LEU A 34 -30.91 -12.26 35.98
C LEU A 34 -31.87 -13.33 35.46
N GLU A 35 -32.24 -13.27 34.18
CA GLU A 35 -33.09 -14.28 33.56
C GLU A 35 -32.43 -15.68 33.58
N ARG A 36 -31.10 -15.76 33.41
CA ARG A 36 -30.38 -17.04 33.55
C ARG A 36 -30.32 -17.55 34.99
N GLU A 37 -30.24 -16.65 35.97
CA GLU A 37 -30.31 -17.01 37.39
C GLU A 37 -31.68 -17.55 37.77
N GLU A 38 -32.75 -16.94 37.27
CA GLU A 38 -34.11 -17.44 37.41
C GLU A 38 -34.30 -18.82 36.75
N ILE A 39 -33.72 -19.05 35.56
CA ILE A 39 -33.68 -20.39 34.98
C ILE A 39 -32.97 -21.36 35.93
N SER A 40 -31.80 -20.98 36.46
CA SER A 40 -31.03 -21.85 37.36
C SER A 40 -31.78 -22.17 38.66
N ARG A 41 -32.46 -21.19 39.27
CA ARG A 41 -33.28 -21.39 40.47
C ARG A 41 -34.52 -22.23 40.18
N GLY A 42 -35.18 -21.97 39.05
CA GLY A 42 -36.34 -22.75 38.61
C GLY A 42 -36.00 -24.22 38.38
N LEU A 43 -34.81 -24.51 37.84
CA LEU A 43 -34.30 -25.87 37.72
C LEU A 43 -34.04 -26.53 39.07
N SER A 44 -33.41 -25.83 40.02
CA SER A 44 -33.20 -26.34 41.38
C SER A 44 -34.52 -26.60 42.12
N ALA A 45 -35.56 -25.84 41.81
CA ALA A 45 -36.92 -26.01 42.34
C ALA A 45 -37.76 -27.04 41.55
N ASN A 46 -37.17 -27.81 40.63
CA ASN A 46 -37.84 -28.80 39.78
C ASN A 46 -39.03 -28.26 38.97
N LEU A 47 -39.01 -26.97 38.60
CA LEU A 47 -40.04 -26.38 37.76
C LEU A 47 -39.93 -26.86 36.30
N SER A 48 -41.08 -27.04 35.65
CA SER A 48 -41.12 -27.36 34.22
C SER A 48 -40.60 -26.19 33.37
N PHE A 49 -40.05 -26.48 32.18
CA PHE A 49 -39.60 -25.44 31.24
C PHE A 49 -40.70 -24.45 30.88
N ARG A 50 -41.97 -24.89 30.86
CA ARG A 50 -43.13 -24.03 30.60
C ARG A 50 -43.37 -23.04 31.74
N ALA A 51 -43.23 -23.47 32.99
CA ALA A 51 -43.37 -22.61 34.16
C ALA A 51 -42.26 -21.57 34.22
N ILE A 52 -41.00 -21.99 34.03
CA ILE A 52 -39.84 -21.09 34.00
C ILE A 52 -40.00 -20.04 32.90
N ALA A 53 -40.40 -20.46 31.69
CA ALA A 53 -40.59 -19.56 30.57
C ALA A 53 -41.73 -18.54 30.80
N ARG A 54 -42.83 -18.94 31.45
CA ARG A 54 -43.93 -18.05 31.80
C ARG A 54 -43.49 -16.97 32.80
N ASN A 55 -42.74 -17.35 33.83
CA ASN A 55 -42.23 -16.41 34.83
C ASN A 55 -41.29 -15.36 34.22
N LEU A 56 -40.47 -15.81 33.25
CA LEU A 56 -39.54 -14.94 32.52
C LEU A 56 -40.20 -14.11 31.41
N ASN A 57 -41.48 -14.36 31.11
CA ASN A 57 -42.16 -13.86 29.92
C ASN A 57 -41.35 -14.13 28.62
N ARG A 58 -40.83 -15.36 28.47
CA ARG A 58 -40.07 -15.82 27.31
C ARG A 58 -40.72 -17.05 26.67
N ALA A 59 -40.37 -17.31 25.41
CA ALA A 59 -40.78 -18.54 24.75
C ALA A 59 -40.14 -19.76 25.42
N THR A 60 -40.90 -20.85 25.55
CA THR A 60 -40.45 -22.13 26.11
C THR A 60 -39.24 -22.70 25.37
N SER A 61 -39.20 -22.52 24.04
CA SER A 61 -38.06 -22.91 23.21
C SER A 61 -36.76 -22.18 23.57
N THR A 62 -36.84 -20.93 24.06
CA THR A 62 -35.65 -20.15 24.45
C THR A 62 -35.01 -20.76 25.69
N VAL A 63 -35.83 -21.06 26.71
CA VAL A 63 -35.38 -21.71 27.95
C VAL A 63 -34.82 -23.11 27.66
N SER A 64 -35.55 -23.92 26.89
CA SER A 64 -35.11 -25.28 26.52
C SER A 64 -33.77 -25.27 25.76
N ARG A 65 -33.62 -24.43 24.72
CA ARG A 65 -32.36 -24.34 23.96
C ARG A 65 -31.21 -23.83 24.82
N GLU A 66 -31.47 -22.87 25.71
CA GLU A 66 -30.45 -22.34 26.62
C GLU A 66 -29.94 -23.41 27.59
N ILE A 67 -30.84 -24.19 28.19
CA ILE A 67 -30.48 -25.27 29.11
C ILE A 67 -29.70 -26.36 28.38
N ASN A 68 -30.23 -26.86 27.26
CA ASN A 68 -29.62 -27.94 26.49
C ASN A 68 -28.22 -27.56 25.98
N ARG A 69 -28.06 -26.34 25.44
CA ARG A 69 -26.76 -25.83 24.97
C ARG A 69 -25.72 -25.70 26.10
N ASN A 70 -26.16 -25.55 27.34
CA ASN A 70 -25.28 -25.29 28.46
C ASN A 70 -25.07 -26.47 29.42
N GLY A 71 -25.39 -27.69 28.97
CA GLY A 71 -25.09 -28.92 29.71
C GLY A 71 -26.32 -29.63 30.29
N GLY A 72 -27.53 -29.19 29.93
CA GLY A 72 -28.77 -29.82 30.38
C GLY A 72 -29.12 -29.54 31.84
N LEU A 73 -30.13 -30.24 32.35
CA LEU A 73 -30.70 -30.04 33.69
C LEU A 73 -29.66 -30.13 34.82
N SER A 74 -28.75 -31.10 34.75
CA SER A 74 -27.79 -31.39 35.83
C SER A 74 -26.61 -30.42 35.89
N LYS A 75 -26.15 -29.92 34.73
CA LYS A 75 -24.92 -29.10 34.62
C LYS A 75 -25.17 -27.63 34.36
N TYR A 76 -26.42 -27.20 34.18
CA TYR A 76 -26.73 -25.80 33.93
C TYR A 76 -26.30 -24.91 35.11
N ARG A 77 -25.57 -23.83 34.82
CA ARG A 77 -25.17 -22.81 35.79
C ARG A 77 -25.29 -21.42 35.14
N ALA A 78 -26.04 -20.53 35.75
CA ALA A 78 -26.35 -19.21 35.20
C ALA A 78 -25.10 -18.42 34.80
N VAL A 79 -24.15 -18.25 35.72
CA VAL A 79 -22.91 -17.47 35.50
C VAL A 79 -22.05 -18.06 34.39
N ALA A 80 -21.94 -19.40 34.32
CA ALA A 80 -21.14 -20.07 33.29
C ALA A 80 -21.79 -19.95 31.90
N ALA A 81 -23.12 -20.09 31.83
CA ALA A 81 -23.89 -19.88 30.61
C ALA A 81 -23.79 -18.42 30.13
N ASP A 82 -23.86 -17.47 31.05
CA ASP A 82 -23.74 -16.04 30.78
C ASP A 82 -22.35 -15.66 30.23
N ARG A 83 -21.28 -16.14 30.87
CA ARG A 83 -19.90 -15.98 30.40
C ARG A 83 -19.73 -16.57 28.99
N ARG A 84 -20.25 -17.77 28.74
CA ARG A 84 -20.21 -18.42 27.43
C ARG A 84 -20.96 -17.62 26.37
N ALA A 85 -22.12 -17.03 26.71
CA ALA A 85 -22.88 -16.18 25.80
C ALA A 85 -22.06 -14.96 25.37
N TRP A 86 -21.42 -14.27 26.32
CA TRP A 86 -20.51 -13.15 26.00
C TRP A 86 -19.31 -13.55 25.13
N VAL A 87 -18.69 -14.70 25.40
CA VAL A 87 -17.58 -15.21 24.59
C VAL A 87 -18.06 -15.52 23.16
N LYS A 88 -19.19 -16.21 22.99
CA LYS A 88 -19.75 -16.55 21.68
C LYS A 88 -20.26 -15.34 20.92
N ALA A 89 -20.74 -14.30 21.60
CA ALA A 89 -21.18 -13.05 20.98
C ALA A 89 -20.06 -12.35 20.20
N LYS A 90 -18.78 -12.60 20.55
CA LYS A 90 -17.62 -12.09 19.80
C LYS A 90 -17.55 -12.63 18.36
N ARG A 91 -18.18 -13.78 18.06
CA ARG A 91 -18.23 -14.45 16.75
C ARG A 91 -16.91 -14.32 15.95
N PRO A 92 -15.78 -14.80 16.49
CA PRO A 92 -14.51 -14.70 15.80
C PRO A 92 -14.61 -15.44 14.45
N LYS A 93 -14.27 -14.75 13.37
CA LYS A 93 -14.14 -15.35 12.04
C LYS A 93 -12.67 -15.67 11.82
N THR A 94 -12.34 -16.91 11.49
CA THR A 94 -11.01 -17.26 11.00
C THR A 94 -10.74 -16.46 9.73
N CYS A 95 -9.51 -15.99 9.57
CA CYS A 95 -9.11 -15.33 8.34
C CYS A 95 -8.38 -16.34 7.46
N LYS A 96 -8.56 -16.23 6.13
CA LYS A 96 -8.00 -17.17 5.15
C LYS A 96 -6.49 -17.45 5.31
N PRO A 97 -5.61 -16.48 5.64
CA PRO A 97 -4.19 -16.74 5.92
C PRO A 97 -3.91 -17.58 7.19
N ASN A 98 -4.86 -17.71 8.10
CA ASN A 98 -4.72 -18.64 9.24
C ASN A 98 -4.99 -20.08 8.81
N ASP A 99 -5.90 -20.26 7.87
CA ASP A 99 -6.41 -21.58 7.47
C ASP A 99 -5.53 -22.22 6.38
N ASP A 100 -4.76 -21.42 5.61
CA ASP A 100 -3.86 -21.89 4.55
C ASP A 100 -2.41 -21.43 4.77
N ALA A 101 -1.52 -22.37 5.10
CA ALA A 101 -0.11 -22.11 5.37
C ALA A 101 0.69 -21.71 4.12
N ASN A 102 0.35 -22.25 2.95
CA ASN A 102 1.02 -21.95 1.69
C ASN A 102 0.69 -20.52 1.24
N LEU A 103 -0.60 -20.17 1.26
CA LEU A 103 -1.04 -18.80 0.97
C LEU A 103 -0.38 -17.79 1.92
N ARG A 104 -0.28 -18.13 3.21
CA ARG A 104 0.39 -17.27 4.21
C ARG A 104 1.87 -17.07 3.91
N ALA A 105 2.59 -18.11 3.53
CA ALA A 105 4.00 -18.01 3.17
C ALA A 105 4.20 -17.07 1.97
N ILE A 106 3.48 -17.32 0.87
CA ILE A 106 3.54 -16.50 -0.35
C ILE A 106 3.19 -15.04 -0.06
N VAL A 107 2.12 -14.78 0.68
CA VAL A 107 1.74 -13.40 1.05
C VAL A 107 2.83 -12.75 1.90
N SER A 108 3.42 -13.47 2.84
CA SER A 108 4.50 -12.95 3.69
C SER A 108 5.74 -12.59 2.88
N ASP A 109 6.15 -13.47 1.97
CA ASP A 109 7.34 -13.29 1.14
C ASP A 109 7.17 -12.11 0.19
N LYS A 110 6.03 -12.00 -0.50
CA LYS A 110 5.76 -10.85 -1.38
C LYS A 110 5.69 -9.53 -0.62
N LEU A 111 5.11 -9.52 0.59
CA LEU A 111 5.13 -8.33 1.45
C LEU A 111 6.54 -7.98 1.93
N ALA A 112 7.39 -8.98 2.21
CA ALA A 112 8.79 -8.78 2.57
C ALA A 112 9.58 -8.14 1.41
N SER A 113 9.27 -8.52 0.16
CA SER A 113 9.75 -7.85 -1.06
C SER A 113 9.07 -6.49 -1.33
N GLN A 114 8.45 -5.87 -0.31
CA GLN A 114 7.82 -4.54 -0.35
C GLN A 114 6.66 -4.41 -1.35
N TRP A 115 5.99 -5.52 -1.72
CA TRP A 115 4.76 -5.44 -2.51
C TRP A 115 3.64 -4.89 -1.64
N SER A 116 2.73 -4.11 -2.23
CA SER A 116 1.52 -3.68 -1.52
C SER A 116 0.52 -4.84 -1.41
N PRO A 117 -0.35 -4.85 -0.38
CA PRO A 117 -1.45 -5.81 -0.31
C PRO A 117 -2.31 -5.90 -1.58
N GLU A 118 -2.51 -4.78 -2.28
CA GLU A 118 -3.24 -4.75 -3.56
C GLU A 118 -2.46 -5.43 -4.69
N GLN A 119 -1.14 -5.24 -4.74
CA GLN A 119 -0.26 -5.93 -5.68
C GLN A 119 -0.27 -7.43 -5.47
N VAL A 120 -0.15 -7.88 -4.21
CA VAL A 120 -0.17 -9.31 -3.86
C VAL A 120 -1.51 -9.93 -4.25
N ALA A 121 -2.63 -9.30 -3.90
CA ALA A 121 -3.96 -9.79 -4.22
C ALA A 121 -4.20 -9.90 -5.73
N GLY A 122 -3.81 -8.89 -6.50
CA GLY A 122 -3.97 -8.90 -7.95
C GLY A 122 -3.09 -9.93 -8.65
N TRP A 123 -1.82 -10.04 -8.23
CA TRP A 123 -0.90 -11.04 -8.75
C TRP A 123 -1.37 -12.46 -8.45
N LEU A 124 -1.82 -12.76 -7.22
CA LEU A 124 -2.36 -14.07 -6.88
C LEU A 124 -3.52 -14.49 -7.79
N LYS A 125 -4.38 -13.54 -8.18
CA LYS A 125 -5.49 -13.81 -9.10
C LYS A 125 -5.02 -14.14 -10.51
N GLN A 126 -3.94 -13.52 -10.98
CA GLN A 126 -3.37 -13.80 -12.31
C GLN A 126 -2.54 -15.08 -12.35
N THR A 127 -1.76 -15.35 -11.30
CA THR A 127 -0.90 -16.53 -11.22
C THR A 127 -1.70 -17.80 -11.00
N TYR A 128 -2.83 -17.71 -10.29
CA TYR A 128 -3.65 -18.86 -9.93
C TYR A 128 -5.12 -18.68 -10.35
N PRO A 129 -5.45 -18.52 -11.65
CA PRO A 129 -6.82 -18.19 -12.08
C PRO A 129 -7.86 -19.23 -11.62
N GLU A 130 -7.52 -20.52 -11.71
CA GLU A 130 -8.43 -21.63 -11.37
C GLU A 130 -8.42 -22.01 -9.88
N ALA A 131 -7.38 -21.64 -9.13
CA ALA A 131 -7.26 -22.00 -7.72
C ALA A 131 -7.83 -20.90 -6.80
N SER A 132 -9.16 -20.88 -6.65
CA SER A 132 -9.86 -19.91 -5.77
C SER A 132 -9.37 -19.93 -4.31
N ALA A 133 -8.79 -21.04 -3.85
CA ALA A 133 -8.11 -21.14 -2.56
C ALA A 133 -6.95 -20.14 -2.42
N MET A 134 -6.24 -19.82 -3.51
CA MET A 134 -5.12 -18.86 -3.52
C MET A 134 -5.56 -17.40 -3.57
N HIS A 135 -6.84 -17.12 -3.84
CA HIS A 135 -7.33 -15.75 -3.96
C HIS A 135 -7.61 -15.12 -2.60
N ILE A 136 -7.08 -13.93 -2.37
CA ILE A 136 -7.33 -13.17 -1.14
C ILE A 136 -7.53 -11.69 -1.45
N SER A 137 -8.52 -11.07 -0.81
CA SER A 137 -8.70 -9.62 -0.92
C SER A 137 -7.59 -8.86 -0.18
N HIS A 138 -7.10 -7.78 -0.77
CA HIS A 138 -6.12 -6.89 -0.15
C HIS A 138 -6.59 -6.34 1.20
N GLU A 139 -7.90 -6.15 1.41
CA GLU A 139 -8.46 -5.75 2.70
C GLU A 139 -8.28 -6.84 3.77
N THR A 140 -8.31 -8.11 3.37
CA THR A 140 -8.03 -9.22 4.30
C THR A 140 -6.56 -9.25 4.69
N ILE A 141 -5.65 -8.95 3.75
CA ILE A 141 -4.22 -8.79 4.03
C ILE A 141 -4.01 -7.61 5.00
N TYR A 142 -4.60 -6.44 4.74
CA TYR A 142 -4.53 -5.29 5.64
C TYR A 142 -5.06 -5.59 7.04
N LYS A 143 -6.26 -6.17 7.15
CA LYS A 143 -6.83 -6.56 8.45
C LYS A 143 -5.94 -7.55 9.19
N THR A 144 -5.29 -8.47 8.49
CA THR A 144 -4.37 -9.45 9.08
C THR A 144 -3.07 -8.80 9.57
N LEU A 145 -2.54 -7.80 8.85
CA LEU A 145 -1.38 -7.03 9.28
C LEU A 145 -1.69 -6.13 10.50
N PHE A 146 -2.84 -5.46 10.51
CA PHE A 146 -3.19 -4.49 11.57
C PHE A 146 -3.76 -5.16 12.83
N ILE A 147 -4.50 -6.26 12.69
CA ILE A 147 -5.13 -6.96 13.81
C ILE A 147 -4.20 -8.09 14.25
N GLN A 148 -3.23 -7.75 15.10
CA GLN A 148 -2.21 -8.68 15.58
C GLN A 148 -2.78 -9.91 16.30
N SER A 149 -3.96 -9.80 16.91
CA SER A 149 -4.67 -10.95 17.51
C SER A 149 -5.06 -12.04 16.50
N ARG A 150 -4.93 -11.79 15.20
CA ARG A 150 -5.10 -12.82 14.17
C ARG A 150 -3.90 -13.74 14.03
N GLY A 151 -2.69 -13.30 14.40
CA GLY A 151 -1.48 -14.13 14.43
C GLY A 151 -0.93 -14.63 13.08
N ALA A 152 -1.57 -14.34 11.94
CA ALA A 152 -1.17 -14.90 10.65
C ALA A 152 0.05 -14.23 9.99
N LEU A 153 0.31 -12.96 10.26
CA LEU A 153 1.41 -12.22 9.61
C LEU A 153 2.25 -11.53 10.68
N LYS A 154 3.58 -11.58 10.52
CA LYS A 154 4.53 -10.93 11.44
C LYS A 154 4.32 -9.42 11.45
N LYS A 155 4.32 -8.81 12.64
CA LYS A 155 4.17 -7.36 12.84
C LYS A 155 5.19 -6.52 12.07
N GLU A 156 6.39 -7.06 11.87
CA GLU A 156 7.50 -6.40 11.18
C GLU A 156 7.19 -6.08 9.71
N LEU A 157 6.30 -6.85 9.07
CA LEU A 157 5.84 -6.61 7.69
C LEU A 157 5.11 -5.26 7.55
N LEU A 158 4.63 -4.66 8.65
CA LEU A 158 4.07 -3.31 8.63
C LEU A 158 5.10 -2.26 8.19
N ARG A 159 6.41 -2.49 8.43
CA ARG A 159 7.48 -1.57 8.01
C ARG A 159 7.64 -1.54 6.49
N GLN A 160 7.22 -2.60 5.79
CA GLN A 160 7.34 -2.74 4.34
C GLN A 160 6.20 -2.04 3.58
N LEU A 161 5.17 -1.53 4.28
CA LEU A 161 4.08 -0.79 3.66
C LEU A 161 4.51 0.62 3.23
N ARG A 162 4.14 1.01 2.01
CA ARG A 162 4.49 2.28 1.35
C ARG A 162 4.20 3.55 2.15
N THR A 163 3.09 3.54 2.89
CA THR A 163 2.63 4.71 3.64
C THR A 163 2.47 4.34 5.09
N GLN A 164 3.32 4.93 5.94
CA GLN A 164 2.92 5.19 7.31
C GLN A 164 1.77 6.21 7.20
N ARG A 165 0.59 5.93 7.78
CA ARG A 165 -0.60 6.80 7.67
C ARG A 165 -0.36 8.13 8.40
N VAL A 166 0.42 9.02 7.78
CA VAL A 166 0.68 10.36 8.27
C VAL A 166 -0.56 11.20 8.01
N MET A 167 -1.04 11.92 9.03
CA MET A 167 -2.14 12.86 8.85
C MET A 167 -1.78 13.90 7.79
N ARG A 168 -2.70 14.14 6.84
CA ARG A 168 -2.52 15.18 5.82
C ARG A 168 -2.38 16.52 6.54
N GLN A 169 -1.29 17.23 6.24
CA GLN A 169 -1.09 18.59 6.70
C GLN A 169 -1.75 19.59 5.74
N SER A 170 -2.08 20.77 6.28
CA SER A 170 -2.59 21.90 5.50
C SER A 170 -1.63 22.28 4.37
N ARG A 171 -2.17 22.61 3.20
CA ARG A 171 -1.41 23.11 2.03
C ARG A 171 -0.68 24.43 2.29
N HIS A 172 -1.03 25.16 3.34
CA HIS A 172 -0.46 26.48 3.67
C HIS A 172 0.93 26.43 4.32
N PHE A 173 1.55 25.26 4.47
CA PHE A 173 2.86 25.12 5.12
C PHE A 173 4.07 25.18 4.16
N ASN A 174 3.86 25.52 2.88
CA ASN A 174 4.94 25.49 1.88
C ASN A 174 5.15 26.86 1.22
N THR A 175 6.06 27.65 1.79
CA THR A 175 6.54 28.94 1.26
C THR A 175 7.89 28.76 0.58
N LYS A 176 7.94 27.99 -0.51
CA LYS A 176 9.12 27.95 -1.40
C LYS A 176 8.72 28.11 -2.84
N GLY A 177 8.61 29.36 -3.26
CA GLY A 177 8.62 29.75 -4.67
C GLY A 177 9.90 30.54 -4.94
N ASN A 178 10.95 29.87 -5.40
CA ASN A 178 11.99 30.58 -6.13
C ASN A 178 11.61 30.55 -7.61
N ALA A 179 11.64 31.71 -8.25
CA ALA A 179 11.67 31.79 -9.71
C ALA A 179 12.96 31.08 -10.17
N ARG A 180 12.82 29.95 -10.87
CA ARG A 180 13.96 29.30 -11.53
C ARG A 180 14.14 29.96 -12.90
N GLY A 181 15.39 30.19 -13.30
CA GLY A 181 15.73 30.65 -14.64
C GLY A 181 15.21 29.68 -15.72
N GLY A 182 14.95 30.20 -16.91
CA GLY A 182 14.50 29.40 -18.06
C GLY A 182 15.66 28.63 -18.69
N ILE A 183 15.39 27.40 -19.12
CA ILE A 183 16.28 26.65 -20.00
C ILE A 183 16.23 27.30 -21.38
N ILE A 184 17.39 27.66 -21.92
CA ILE A 184 17.53 28.25 -23.26
C ILE A 184 17.15 27.19 -24.30
N ASP A 185 16.32 27.56 -25.27
CA ASP A 185 15.84 26.70 -26.36
C ASP A 185 15.10 25.42 -25.94
N ALA A 186 14.42 25.44 -24.79
CA ALA A 186 13.61 24.31 -24.34
C ALA A 186 12.42 24.04 -25.29
N VAL A 187 12.36 22.83 -25.83
CA VAL A 187 11.19 22.35 -26.58
C VAL A 187 10.03 22.11 -25.60
N SER A 188 8.86 22.67 -25.93
CA SER A 188 7.69 22.60 -25.05
C SER A 188 7.10 21.19 -25.03
N ILE A 189 6.54 20.78 -23.89
CA ILE A 189 5.77 19.53 -23.79
C ILE A 189 4.56 19.51 -24.75
N HIS A 190 4.07 20.68 -25.16
CA HIS A 190 2.98 20.81 -26.12
C HIS A 190 3.37 20.44 -27.55
N ASP A 191 4.66 20.49 -27.88
CA ASP A 191 5.18 20.13 -29.21
C ASP A 191 5.40 18.62 -29.35
N ARG A 192 5.09 17.86 -28.29
CA ARG A 192 5.24 16.40 -28.27
C ARG A 192 4.15 15.73 -29.11
N PRO A 193 4.48 14.65 -29.86
CA PRO A 193 3.48 13.85 -30.55
C PRO A 193 2.34 13.41 -29.62
N GLN A 194 1.10 13.44 -30.12
CA GLN A 194 -0.08 13.11 -29.32
C GLN A 194 -0.06 11.65 -28.81
N GLU A 195 0.51 10.74 -29.60
CA GLU A 195 0.68 9.31 -29.28
C GLU A 195 1.37 9.04 -27.92
N VAL A 196 2.17 9.98 -27.42
CA VAL A 196 2.86 9.85 -26.13
C VAL A 196 1.92 10.03 -24.93
N ASN A 197 0.79 10.71 -25.15
CA ASN A 197 -0.23 10.90 -24.10
C ASN A 197 -0.97 9.60 -23.80
N ASP A 198 -1.20 8.78 -24.82
CA ASP A 198 -1.96 7.54 -24.72
C ASP A 198 -1.19 6.42 -24.01
N ARG A 199 0.15 6.56 -23.91
CA ARG A 199 1.02 5.62 -23.18
C ARG A 199 0.94 4.20 -23.75
N ILE A 200 0.68 4.09 -25.05
CA ILE A 200 0.58 2.82 -25.77
C ILE A 200 1.95 2.47 -26.34
N ILE A 201 2.55 3.42 -27.06
CA ILE A 201 3.84 3.23 -27.73
C ILE A 201 4.96 3.21 -26.69
N PRO A 202 5.83 2.18 -26.71
CA PRO A 202 6.98 2.10 -25.84
C PRO A 202 8.11 3.04 -26.30
N GLY A 203 9.00 3.39 -25.36
CA GLY A 203 10.21 4.17 -25.64
C GLY A 203 10.10 5.67 -25.36
N HIS A 204 8.98 6.09 -24.78
CA HIS A 204 8.82 7.44 -24.25
C HIS A 204 9.11 7.44 -22.75
N TRP A 205 10.12 8.17 -22.32
CA TRP A 205 10.62 8.19 -20.94
C TRP A 205 10.21 9.47 -20.23
N GLU A 206 9.85 9.36 -18.95
CA GLU A 206 9.81 10.47 -18.01
C GLU A 206 11.07 10.44 -17.15
N GLY A 207 11.76 11.56 -17.05
CA GLY A 207 12.98 11.67 -16.26
C GLY A 207 12.86 12.67 -15.11
N ASP A 208 13.45 12.38 -13.95
CA ASP A 208 13.41 13.22 -12.75
C ASP A 208 14.64 13.00 -11.85
N LEU A 209 14.94 13.94 -10.98
CA LEU A 209 16.03 13.83 -10.00
C LEU A 209 15.50 13.56 -8.59
N ILE A 210 16.01 12.49 -7.99
CA ILE A 210 15.85 12.24 -6.57
C ILE A 210 17.03 12.87 -5.84
N CYS A 211 16.74 13.87 -5.02
CA CYS A 211 17.75 14.49 -4.15
C CYS A 211 17.83 13.77 -2.79
N GLY A 212 19.06 13.58 -2.32
CA GLY A 212 19.44 13.09 -1.00
C GLY A 212 20.01 14.18 -0.09
N THR A 213 20.66 13.76 1.00
CA THR A 213 21.53 14.65 1.79
C THR A 213 22.90 14.82 1.14
N GLN A 214 23.71 15.74 1.65
CA GLN A 214 25.10 15.93 1.18
C GLN A 214 25.24 16.21 -0.32
N LYS A 215 24.24 16.87 -0.94
CA LYS A 215 24.21 17.14 -2.39
C LYS A 215 24.41 15.86 -3.24
N SER A 216 23.84 14.75 -2.79
CA SER A 216 23.77 13.51 -3.56
C SER A 216 22.49 13.43 -4.38
N TYR A 217 22.59 12.89 -5.60
CA TYR A 217 21.51 12.84 -6.56
C TYR A 217 21.47 11.51 -7.30
N ILE A 218 20.27 11.07 -7.66
CA ILE A 218 20.04 9.93 -8.55
C ILE A 218 19.05 10.38 -9.62
N ALA A 219 19.39 10.13 -10.88
CA ALA A 219 18.45 10.30 -11.98
C ALA A 219 17.55 9.07 -12.08
N THR A 220 16.27 9.34 -12.28
CA THR A 220 15.22 8.33 -12.44
C THR A 220 14.62 8.47 -13.81
N LEU A 221 14.62 7.39 -14.59
CA LEU A 221 13.99 7.33 -15.91
C LEU A 221 12.89 6.28 -15.85
N VAL A 222 11.66 6.64 -16.20
CA VAL A 222 10.52 5.73 -16.20
C VAL A 222 9.84 5.72 -17.55
N GLU A 223 9.79 4.55 -18.17
CA GLU A 223 9.14 4.34 -19.46
C GLU A 223 7.61 4.45 -19.31
N ARG A 224 6.97 5.21 -20.19
CA ARG A 224 5.57 5.63 -20.05
C ARG A 224 4.55 4.54 -20.42
N SER A 225 4.90 3.49 -21.15
CA SER A 225 3.97 2.40 -21.45
C SER A 225 4.01 1.31 -20.36
N SER A 226 5.18 0.72 -20.17
CA SER A 226 5.54 -0.37 -19.27
C SER A 226 5.80 0.03 -17.82
N ARG A 227 6.04 1.32 -17.52
CA ARG A 227 6.47 1.79 -16.18
C ARG A 227 7.83 1.23 -15.75
N TYR A 228 8.63 0.76 -16.70
CA TYR A 228 9.97 0.24 -16.43
C TYR A 228 10.87 1.37 -15.95
N THR A 229 11.54 1.15 -14.83
CA THR A 229 12.34 2.14 -14.12
C THR A 229 13.82 1.85 -14.32
N LEU A 230 14.58 2.88 -14.66
CA LEU A 230 16.04 2.87 -14.60
C LEU A 230 16.48 3.90 -13.57
N LEU A 231 17.53 3.55 -12.84
CA LEU A 231 18.19 4.42 -11.88
C LEU A 231 19.62 4.67 -12.35
N VAL A 232 20.02 5.94 -12.35
CA VAL A 232 21.36 6.36 -12.80
C VAL A 232 22.03 7.11 -11.66
N LYS A 233 23.17 6.58 -11.21
CA LYS A 233 24.03 7.24 -10.23
C LYS A 233 24.62 8.51 -10.83
N LEU A 234 24.60 9.59 -10.06
CA LEU A 234 25.20 10.86 -10.46
C LEU A 234 26.34 11.22 -9.52
N THR A 235 27.40 11.80 -10.08
CA THR A 235 28.54 12.35 -9.34
C THR A 235 28.26 13.76 -8.81
N GLY A 236 27.25 14.45 -9.37
CA GLY A 236 26.84 15.80 -9.01
C GLY A 236 25.50 16.17 -9.66
N ASN A 237 25.07 17.43 -9.48
CA ASN A 237 23.91 18.00 -10.18
C ASN A 237 24.30 19.03 -11.25
N ASP A 238 25.57 19.09 -11.63
CA ASP A 238 25.98 19.87 -12.77
C ASP A 238 25.39 19.28 -14.05
N THR A 239 24.99 20.16 -14.96
CA THR A 239 24.27 19.78 -16.17
C THR A 239 25.04 18.77 -17.02
N HIS A 240 26.37 18.91 -17.09
CA HIS A 240 27.23 18.03 -17.87
C HIS A 240 27.26 16.61 -17.31
N ALA A 241 27.48 16.44 -16.00
CA ALA A 241 27.48 15.13 -15.35
C ALA A 241 26.11 14.44 -15.47
N VAL A 242 25.02 15.19 -15.29
CA VAL A 242 23.66 14.65 -15.42
C VAL A 242 23.40 14.18 -16.85
N VAL A 243 23.66 15.03 -17.85
CA VAL A 243 23.46 14.68 -19.26
C VAL A 243 24.32 13.50 -19.67
N SER A 244 25.63 13.52 -19.34
CA SER A 244 26.57 12.46 -19.68
C SER A 244 26.14 11.09 -19.10
N ALA A 245 25.78 11.04 -17.82
CA ALA A 245 25.36 9.80 -17.17
C ALA A 245 24.04 9.25 -17.75
N ILE A 246 23.07 10.13 -18.03
CA ILE A 246 21.82 9.72 -18.67
C ILE A 246 22.07 9.23 -20.10
N THR A 247 22.89 9.94 -20.87
CA THR A 247 23.28 9.54 -22.24
C THR A 247 23.88 8.14 -22.25
N GLN A 248 24.85 7.85 -21.38
CA GLN A 248 25.49 6.53 -21.28
C GLN A 248 24.45 5.41 -21.07
N LYS A 249 23.55 5.58 -20.09
CA LYS A 249 22.52 4.56 -19.81
C LYS A 249 21.50 4.41 -20.94
N VAL A 250 21.18 5.50 -21.64
CA VAL A 250 20.19 5.49 -22.72
C VAL A 250 20.76 4.88 -24.01
N ILE A 251 22.05 5.06 -24.29
CA ILE A 251 22.72 4.44 -25.45
C ILE A 251 22.65 2.91 -25.39
N GLU A 252 22.71 2.32 -24.20
CA GLU A 252 22.61 0.87 -23.99
C GLU A 252 21.22 0.30 -24.32
N LEU A 253 20.18 1.15 -24.43
CA LEU A 253 18.83 0.68 -24.70
C LEU A 253 18.64 0.23 -26.15
N PRO A 254 17.78 -0.79 -26.40
CA PRO A 254 17.33 -1.14 -27.73
C PRO A 254 16.68 0.04 -28.46
N GLN A 255 16.82 0.10 -29.79
CA GLN A 255 16.33 1.21 -30.62
C GLN A 255 14.82 1.44 -30.47
N GLN A 256 14.05 0.38 -30.24
CA GLN A 256 12.61 0.43 -30.00
C GLN A 256 12.24 1.29 -28.79
N LEU A 257 13.14 1.42 -27.81
CA LEU A 257 12.93 2.18 -26.58
C LEU A 257 13.48 3.61 -26.66
N LYS A 258 14.04 4.04 -27.79
CA LYS A 258 14.66 5.37 -27.96
C LYS A 258 13.74 6.31 -28.74
N LYS A 259 12.66 6.81 -28.13
CA LYS A 259 11.69 7.73 -28.80
C LYS A 259 11.74 9.16 -28.29
N SER A 260 11.51 9.38 -27.00
CA SER A 260 11.53 10.73 -26.41
C SER A 260 11.83 10.71 -24.93
N LEU A 261 12.38 11.81 -24.41
CA LEU A 261 12.55 12.05 -22.98
C LEU A 261 11.71 13.27 -22.56
N THR A 262 10.96 13.16 -21.47
CA THR A 262 10.23 14.29 -20.87
C THR A 262 10.87 14.65 -19.53
N TRP A 263 11.27 15.90 -19.33
CA TRP A 263 11.92 16.39 -18.11
C TRP A 263 11.18 17.59 -17.50
N ASP A 264 11.46 17.93 -16.23
CA ASP A 264 10.99 19.21 -15.68
C ASP A 264 11.90 20.36 -16.13
N ARG A 265 11.50 21.62 -15.94
CA ARG A 265 12.36 22.78 -16.27
C ARG A 265 13.48 23.01 -15.24
N GLY A 266 14.07 21.92 -14.75
CA GLY A 266 15.26 21.95 -13.94
C GLY A 266 16.50 22.30 -14.78
N MET A 267 17.40 23.12 -14.25
CA MET A 267 18.65 23.48 -14.94
C MET A 267 19.59 22.28 -15.14
N GLU A 268 19.32 21.18 -14.45
CA GLU A 268 20.11 19.96 -14.51
C GLU A 268 20.11 19.31 -15.91
N LEU A 269 19.15 19.64 -16.77
CA LEU A 269 19.11 19.19 -18.16
C LEU A 269 19.25 20.34 -19.18
N ALA A 270 19.88 21.45 -18.80
CA ALA A 270 20.03 22.60 -19.69
C ALA A 270 20.79 22.27 -21.01
N GLN A 271 21.74 21.33 -20.99
CA GLN A 271 22.48 20.85 -22.17
C GLN A 271 21.76 19.71 -22.93
N HIS A 272 20.42 19.66 -22.86
CA HIS A 272 19.59 18.65 -23.54
C HIS A 272 19.83 18.50 -25.05
N LYS A 273 20.38 19.52 -25.72
CA LYS A 273 20.77 19.42 -27.12
C LYS A 273 21.90 18.41 -27.35
N LEU A 274 22.90 18.36 -26.46
CA LEU A 274 23.97 17.36 -26.52
C LEU A 274 23.38 15.95 -26.35
N PHE A 275 22.50 15.77 -25.36
CA PHE A 275 21.75 14.53 -25.18
C PHE A 275 21.01 14.10 -26.45
N THR A 276 20.33 15.05 -27.11
CA THR A 276 19.56 14.77 -28.34
C THR A 276 20.48 14.36 -29.49
N ILE A 277 21.65 15.02 -29.62
CA ILE A 277 22.65 14.69 -30.65
C ILE A 277 23.22 13.29 -30.43
N ASP A 278 23.58 12.96 -29.19
CA ASP A 278 24.26 11.69 -28.86
C ASP A 278 23.31 10.48 -28.90
N THR A 279 22.01 10.68 -28.65
CA THR A 279 21.04 9.58 -28.49
C THR A 279 19.97 9.51 -29.57
N ASP A 280 19.86 10.54 -30.42
CA ASP A 280 18.74 10.75 -31.36
C ASP A 280 17.36 10.84 -30.69
N ILE A 281 17.32 11.14 -29.38
CA ILE A 281 16.08 11.23 -28.60
C ILE A 281 15.74 12.69 -28.34
N LYS A 282 14.54 13.11 -28.79
CA LYS A 282 14.01 14.44 -28.50
C LYS A 282 13.66 14.61 -27.04
N VAL A 283 14.08 15.73 -26.45
CA VAL A 283 13.77 16.12 -25.08
C VAL A 283 12.66 17.17 -25.06
N TYR A 284 11.63 16.93 -24.24
CA TYR A 284 10.50 17.83 -24.03
C TYR A 284 10.43 18.29 -22.58
N PHE A 285 10.13 19.57 -22.35
CA PHE A 285 10.09 20.17 -21.02
C PHE A 285 8.68 20.51 -20.55
N CYS A 286 8.35 20.11 -19.32
CA CYS A 286 7.05 20.39 -18.70
C CYS A 286 6.84 21.88 -18.42
N ASP A 287 5.59 22.30 -18.24
CA ASP A 287 5.28 23.67 -17.85
C ASP A 287 5.58 23.92 -16.37
N PRO A 288 5.96 25.17 -16.00
CA PRO A 288 6.10 25.56 -14.62
C PRO A 288 4.80 25.31 -13.84
N LYS A 289 4.92 24.79 -12.61
CA LYS A 289 3.78 24.51 -11.71
C LYS A 289 2.79 23.45 -12.23
N SER A 290 3.19 22.60 -13.18
CA SER A 290 2.35 21.55 -13.78
C SER A 290 2.82 20.13 -13.45
N PRO A 291 2.91 19.71 -12.17
CA PRO A 291 3.47 18.41 -11.78
C PRO A 291 2.69 17.20 -12.35
N TRP A 292 1.41 17.37 -12.70
CA TRP A 292 0.58 16.30 -13.27
C TRP A 292 1.06 15.82 -14.65
N GLN A 293 1.85 16.63 -15.38
CA GLN A 293 2.44 16.26 -16.66
C GLN A 293 3.47 15.11 -16.54
N LYS A 294 4.01 14.89 -15.33
CA LYS A 294 4.94 13.81 -14.94
C LYS A 294 4.37 12.90 -13.84
N GLY A 295 3.08 12.62 -13.90
CA GLY A 295 2.42 11.80 -12.88
C GLY A 295 3.01 10.39 -12.71
N THR A 296 3.69 9.84 -13.73
CA THR A 296 4.34 8.52 -13.64
C THR A 296 5.55 8.59 -12.74
N ASN A 297 6.47 9.53 -13.02
CA ASN A 297 7.68 9.70 -12.22
C ASN A 297 7.38 10.07 -10.77
N GLU A 298 6.40 10.94 -10.52
CA GLU A 298 6.04 11.29 -9.14
C GLU A 298 5.59 10.04 -8.34
N ASN A 299 4.81 9.16 -8.98
CA ASN A 299 4.38 7.93 -8.35
C ASN A 299 5.55 6.94 -8.17
N THR A 300 6.40 6.76 -9.17
CA THR A 300 7.58 5.88 -9.08
C THR A 300 8.56 6.36 -8.01
N ASN A 301 8.81 7.67 -7.94
CA ASN A 301 9.68 8.27 -6.92
C ASN A 301 9.14 8.02 -5.51
N LYS A 302 7.82 8.01 -5.31
CA LYS A 302 7.21 7.60 -4.02
C LYS A 302 7.50 6.13 -3.68
N LEU A 303 7.58 5.23 -4.66
CA LEU A 303 7.94 3.82 -4.45
C LEU A 303 9.42 3.66 -4.15
N LEU A 304 10.29 4.38 -4.87
CA LEU A 304 11.73 4.39 -4.65
C LEU A 304 12.11 4.87 -3.24
N ARG A 305 11.26 5.68 -2.59
CA ARG A 305 11.45 6.06 -1.18
C ARG A 305 11.31 4.92 -0.17
N GLN A 306 10.84 3.73 -0.58
CA GLN A 306 10.93 2.51 0.25
C GLN A 306 12.37 1.98 0.34
N TYR A 307 13.15 2.16 -0.72
CA TYR A 307 14.56 1.78 -0.81
C TYR A 307 15.50 2.89 -0.33
N MET A 308 15.20 4.12 -0.73
CA MET A 308 16.00 5.31 -0.48
C MET A 308 15.16 6.36 0.25
N PRO A 309 14.94 6.20 1.56
CA PRO A 309 14.13 7.13 2.34
C PRO A 309 14.54 8.59 2.16
N LYS A 310 13.60 9.50 2.45
CA LYS A 310 13.94 10.93 2.43
C LYS A 310 15.03 11.21 3.47
N LYS A 311 15.93 12.14 3.14
CA LYS A 311 17.09 12.53 3.95
C LYS A 311 18.17 11.44 4.09
N THR A 312 18.17 10.43 3.23
CA THR A 312 19.29 9.51 3.09
C THR A 312 20.38 10.15 2.22
N ASP A 313 21.63 9.86 2.52
CA ASP A 313 22.75 10.16 1.62
C ASP A 313 22.76 9.12 0.50
N LEU A 314 22.59 9.57 -0.74
CA LEU A 314 22.49 8.70 -1.89
C LEU A 314 23.85 8.35 -2.48
N SER A 315 24.92 9.05 -2.07
CA SER A 315 26.28 8.79 -2.58
C SER A 315 26.80 7.40 -2.22
N VAL A 316 26.29 6.85 -1.10
CA VAL A 316 26.62 5.53 -0.55
C VAL A 316 26.21 4.38 -1.47
N TYR A 317 25.25 4.59 -2.36
CA TYR A 317 24.77 3.54 -3.26
C TYR A 317 25.65 3.44 -4.50
N SER A 318 26.11 2.24 -4.83
CA SER A 318 26.79 1.97 -6.12
C SER A 318 25.77 1.86 -7.26
N GLN A 319 26.23 1.93 -8.51
CA GLN A 319 25.33 1.78 -9.67
C GLN A 319 24.69 0.39 -9.68
N GLU A 320 25.43 -0.66 -9.32
CA GLU A 320 24.95 -2.04 -9.22
C GLU A 320 23.85 -2.16 -8.16
N GLN A 321 23.99 -1.48 -7.02
CA GLN A 321 22.95 -1.44 -5.99
C GLN A 321 21.67 -0.75 -6.48
N LEU A 322 21.81 0.31 -7.28
CA LEU A 322 20.67 0.98 -7.89
C LEU A 322 20.00 0.10 -8.94
N ASP A 323 20.76 -0.63 -9.75
CA ASP A 323 20.21 -1.56 -10.73
C ASP A 323 19.42 -2.69 -10.04
N MET A 324 19.94 -3.28 -8.95
CA MET A 324 19.19 -4.26 -8.14
C MET A 324 17.88 -3.68 -7.57
N MET A 325 17.90 -2.45 -7.06
CA MET A 325 16.67 -1.79 -6.57
C MET A 325 15.66 -1.55 -7.71
N ALA A 326 16.15 -1.21 -8.90
CA ALA A 326 15.32 -1.01 -10.08
C ALA A 326 14.70 -2.33 -10.54
N GLU A 327 15.47 -3.41 -10.61
CA GLU A 327 15.00 -4.77 -10.93
C GLU A 327 13.89 -5.22 -9.99
N GLU A 328 14.13 -5.15 -8.67
CA GLU A 328 13.11 -5.52 -7.69
C GLU A 328 11.84 -4.67 -7.83
N LEU A 329 11.98 -3.37 -8.15
CA LEU A 329 10.86 -2.47 -8.38
C LEU A 329 10.10 -2.80 -9.68
N ASN A 330 10.82 -3.20 -10.71
CA ASN A 330 10.31 -3.57 -12.04
C ASN A 330 9.67 -4.96 -12.04
N ASP A 331 10.00 -5.82 -11.08
CA ASP A 331 9.33 -7.10 -10.88
C ASP A 331 8.04 -7.00 -10.08
N ARG A 332 7.74 -5.84 -9.51
CA ARG A 332 6.48 -5.64 -8.78
C ARG A 332 5.32 -5.41 -9.75
N PRO A 333 4.21 -6.14 -9.62
CA PRO A 333 3.05 -6.02 -10.50
C PRO A 333 2.41 -4.63 -10.38
N ARG A 334 1.91 -4.07 -11.49
CA ARG A 334 1.26 -2.75 -11.48
C ARG A 334 -0.21 -2.90 -11.82
N LYS A 335 -1.12 -2.36 -10.99
CA LYS A 335 -2.55 -2.34 -11.28
C LYS A 335 -2.88 -1.70 -12.64
N THR A 336 -2.14 -0.65 -13.02
CA THR A 336 -2.27 0.02 -14.33
C THR A 336 -1.88 -0.86 -15.52
N LEU A 337 -1.13 -1.94 -15.28
CA LEU A 337 -0.73 -2.94 -16.27
C LEU A 337 -1.50 -4.24 -16.05
N ASN A 338 -2.71 -4.15 -15.47
CA ASN A 338 -3.53 -5.30 -15.08
C ASN A 338 -2.79 -6.30 -14.17
N PHE A 339 -1.86 -5.85 -13.33
CA PHE A 339 -1.00 -6.65 -12.46
C PHE A 339 0.14 -7.43 -13.14
N LEU A 340 0.46 -7.12 -14.41
CA LEU A 340 1.77 -7.48 -14.97
C LEU A 340 2.88 -6.62 -14.34
N SER A 341 4.08 -7.17 -14.26
CA SER A 341 5.26 -6.41 -13.83
C SER A 341 5.80 -5.56 -15.00
N PRO A 342 6.42 -4.40 -14.72
CA PRO A 342 7.15 -3.64 -15.72
C PRO A 342 8.16 -4.48 -16.52
N SER A 343 8.90 -5.37 -15.86
CA SER A 343 9.83 -6.30 -16.53
C SER A 343 9.12 -7.17 -17.56
N GLN A 344 7.99 -7.79 -17.18
CA GLN A 344 7.19 -8.60 -18.11
C GLN A 344 6.65 -7.78 -19.27
N LYS A 345 6.17 -6.56 -18.99
CA LYS A 345 5.57 -5.69 -20.01
C LYS A 345 6.61 -5.19 -21.01
N ILE A 346 7.83 -4.88 -20.57
CA ILE A 346 8.90 -4.43 -21.46
C ILE A 346 9.49 -5.60 -22.25
N SER A 347 9.63 -6.79 -21.66
CA SER A 347 10.06 -7.98 -22.41
C SER A 347 9.10 -8.32 -23.55
N ALA A 348 7.79 -8.20 -23.33
CA ALA A 348 6.78 -8.42 -24.37
C ALA A 348 6.81 -7.38 -25.51
N VAL A 349 7.51 -6.26 -25.33
CA VAL A 349 7.72 -5.23 -26.36
C VAL A 349 9.02 -5.49 -27.14
N LEU A 350 9.98 -6.15 -26.52
CA LEU A 350 11.29 -6.45 -27.10
C LEU A 350 11.33 -7.80 -27.85
N GLN A 351 10.30 -8.62 -27.66
CA GLN A 351 9.98 -9.79 -28.50
C GLN A 351 9.28 -9.31 -29.77
#